data_AF-A0A2T7NW82-F1
#
_entry.id   AF-A0A2T7NW82-F1
#
_cell.length_a   1.000
_cell.length_b   1.000
_cell.length_c   1.000
_cell.angle_alpha   90.00
_cell.angle_beta   90.00
_cell.angle_gamma   90.00
#
_symmetry.space_group_name_H-M   'P 1'
#
loop_
_entity.id
_entity.type
_entity.pdbx_description
1 polymer ?
#
loop_
_entity_poly.entity_id
_entity_poly.type
_entity_poly.pdbx_seq_one_letter_code
_entity_poly.pdbx_strand_id
1 'polypeptide(L)'
;MPGGDGTGMYFSWDIGPAHIISFNTEVYYNQYATTENIKRQYDWLEADLQKANLPANRAARPWVISMGHKPMYCSNEDNGELCFNPQNPIRNGSAAFWPNLEDLFYKYGVDLQFYAHEHSYERLWPLYKSKVCNGSSDKPYVNPPAPVHIIIGSAGDREGQTKFQPKPSTWSAFRTDDYGFTVIEIISSTQLALKQVSIDKGGQVIDSIDLIKDKHGAGLYNCM
;
A
#
# COMPACT_ATOMS: atom_id res chain seq x y z
N MET A 1 -3.25 18.96 7.46
CA MET A 1 -4.46 18.20 7.05
C MET A 1 -5.13 17.63 8.30
N PRO A 2 -6.47 17.47 8.35
CA PRO A 2 -7.16 16.84 9.49
C PRO A 2 -6.56 15.47 9.80
N GLY A 3 -6.36 15.14 11.09
CA GLY A 3 -5.78 13.85 11.51
C GLY A 3 -4.25 13.77 11.46
N GLY A 4 -3.57 14.77 10.91
CA GLY A 4 -2.10 14.89 11.00
C GLY A 4 -1.64 15.52 12.32
N ASP A 5 -0.32 15.62 12.50
CA ASP A 5 0.30 16.26 13.67
C ASP A 5 0.34 17.81 13.59
N GLY A 6 -0.23 18.39 12.52
CA GLY A 6 -0.27 19.82 12.27
C GLY A 6 0.93 20.41 11.52
N THR A 7 1.98 19.63 11.24
CA THR A 7 3.20 20.14 10.57
C THR A 7 3.79 19.21 9.51
N GLY A 8 3.53 17.91 9.59
CA GLY A 8 3.95 16.91 8.62
C GLY A 8 3.01 16.81 7.41
N MET A 9 3.51 16.23 6.32
CA MET A 9 2.73 15.87 5.12
C MET A 9 2.12 14.47 5.24
N TYR A 10 1.57 14.15 6.41
CA TYR A 10 0.89 12.89 6.71
C TYR A 10 -0.33 13.15 7.59
N PHE A 11 -1.37 12.35 7.40
CA PHE A 11 -2.66 12.52 8.06
C PHE A 11 -3.55 11.29 7.86
N SER A 12 -4.59 11.14 8.68
CA SER A 12 -5.60 10.10 8.54
C SER A 12 -7.01 10.68 8.57
N TRP A 13 -7.95 9.96 7.95
CA TRP A 13 -9.35 10.33 7.99
C TRP A 13 -10.25 9.11 7.84
N ASP A 14 -11.51 9.36 8.14
CA ASP A 14 -12.51 8.35 8.32
C ASP A 14 -13.61 8.56 7.27
N ILE A 15 -13.88 7.55 6.44
CA ILE A 15 -15.00 7.56 5.49
C ILE A 15 -15.75 6.22 5.48
N GLY A 16 -17.05 6.26 5.80
CA GLY A 16 -17.87 5.04 5.86
C GLY A 16 -17.24 3.95 6.74
N PRO A 17 -17.06 2.71 6.26
CA PRO A 17 -16.41 1.61 7.00
C PRO A 17 -14.87 1.63 6.90
N ALA A 18 -14.25 2.68 6.35
CA ALA A 18 -12.81 2.80 6.18
C ALA A 18 -12.19 3.85 7.10
N HIS A 19 -10.98 3.52 7.54
CA HIS A 19 -9.98 4.42 8.08
C HIS A 19 -8.84 4.50 7.06
N ILE A 20 -8.56 5.70 6.57
CA ILE A 20 -7.58 5.93 5.49
C ILE A 20 -6.41 6.74 6.06
N ILE A 21 -5.20 6.31 5.73
CA ILE A 21 -3.95 6.89 6.22
C ILE A 21 -3.10 7.33 5.03
N SER A 22 -2.76 8.60 4.95
CA SER A 22 -1.74 9.12 4.02
C SER A 22 -0.45 9.38 4.79
N PHE A 23 0.66 8.79 4.35
CA PHE A 23 1.98 9.01 4.95
C PHE A 23 2.98 9.55 3.93
N ASN A 24 3.97 10.31 4.42
CA ASN A 24 4.98 10.93 3.58
C ASN A 24 6.13 9.94 3.36
N THR A 25 6.30 9.45 2.14
CA THR A 25 7.42 8.56 1.79
C THR A 25 8.74 9.29 1.65
N GLU A 26 8.73 10.61 1.39
CA GLU A 26 9.96 11.38 1.18
C GLU A 26 10.82 11.47 2.44
N VAL A 27 10.23 11.32 3.64
CA VAL A 27 11.01 11.28 4.90
C VAL A 27 11.97 10.09 4.98
N TYR A 28 11.91 9.14 4.04
CA TYR A 28 12.83 8.00 3.94
C TYR A 28 13.90 8.17 2.86
N TYR A 29 13.91 9.27 2.10
CA TYR A 29 14.83 9.50 0.98
C TYR A 29 15.55 10.85 1.06
N ASN A 30 16.75 10.89 0.46
CA ASN A 30 17.54 12.10 0.26
C ASN A 30 17.78 12.89 1.56
N GLN A 31 17.84 14.22 1.45
CA GLN A 31 18.05 15.15 2.57
C GLN A 31 16.94 15.14 3.64
N TYR A 32 15.79 14.51 3.35
CA TYR A 32 14.65 14.46 4.28
C TYR A 32 14.72 13.28 5.26
N ALA A 33 15.59 12.30 4.98
CA ALA A 33 15.84 11.11 5.79
C ALA A 33 16.62 11.39 7.09
N THR A 34 16.09 12.31 7.90
CA THR A 34 16.61 12.60 9.24
C THR A 34 15.96 11.70 10.28
N THR A 35 16.70 11.36 11.33
CA THR A 35 16.16 10.60 12.47
C THR A 35 14.89 11.22 13.04
N GLU A 36 14.87 12.54 13.16
CA GLU A 36 13.74 13.28 13.70
C GLU A 36 12.49 13.13 12.83
N ASN A 37 12.60 13.35 11.51
CA ASN A 37 11.46 13.25 10.59
C ASN A 37 10.89 11.83 10.54
N ILE A 38 11.77 10.83 10.44
CA ILE A 38 11.39 9.42 10.39
C ILE A 38 10.70 9.03 11.69
N LYS A 39 11.31 9.33 12.83
CA LYS A 39 10.75 8.98 14.15
C LYS A 39 9.41 9.68 14.38
N ARG A 40 9.31 10.97 14.04
CA ARG A 40 8.09 11.75 14.22
C ARG A 40 6.93 11.17 13.43
N GLN A 41 7.13 10.84 12.15
CA GLN A 41 6.10 10.18 11.36
C GLN A 41 5.79 8.78 11.87
N TYR A 42 6.81 7.98 12.22
CA TYR A 42 6.60 6.63 12.72
C TYR A 42 5.77 6.62 14.01
N ASP A 43 6.12 7.45 14.99
CA ASP A 43 5.42 7.53 16.27
C ASP A 43 3.96 7.96 16.07
N TRP A 44 3.71 8.95 15.20
CA TRP A 44 2.35 9.35 14.83
C TRP A 44 1.58 8.21 14.16
N LEU A 45 2.21 7.54 13.20
CA LEU A 45 1.60 6.47 12.42
C LEU A 45 1.26 5.25 13.31
N GLU A 46 2.17 4.87 14.21
CA GLU A 46 1.89 3.78 15.16
C GLU A 46 0.76 4.16 16.11
N ALA A 47 0.71 5.39 16.63
CA ALA A 47 -0.37 5.84 17.50
C ALA A 47 -1.74 5.86 16.78
N ASP A 48 -1.76 6.29 15.51
CA ASP A 48 -2.95 6.29 14.67
C ASP A 48 -3.45 4.86 14.40
N LEU A 49 -2.53 3.94 14.05
CA LEU A 49 -2.85 2.53 13.86
C LEU A 49 -3.34 1.84 15.15
N GLN A 50 -2.76 2.16 16.31
CA GLN A 50 -3.23 1.69 17.60
C GLN A 50 -4.67 2.18 17.86
N LYS A 51 -4.95 3.45 17.58
CA LYS A 51 -6.28 4.03 17.72
C LYS A 51 -7.28 3.38 16.77
N ALA A 52 -6.93 3.17 15.51
CA ALA A 52 -7.78 2.50 14.52
C ALA A 52 -8.09 1.05 14.93
N ASN A 53 -7.18 0.39 15.65
CA ASN A 53 -7.34 -0.97 16.15
C ASN A 53 -8.06 -1.08 17.51
N LEU A 54 -8.45 0.03 18.16
CA LEU A 54 -9.32 -0.05 19.33
C LEU A 54 -10.61 -0.81 18.98
N PRO A 55 -11.13 -1.71 19.84
CA PRO A 55 -12.23 -2.59 19.47
C PRO A 55 -13.45 -1.89 18.86
N ALA A 56 -13.86 -0.75 19.43
CA ALA A 56 -14.98 0.04 18.92
C ALA A 56 -14.68 0.67 17.54
N ASN A 57 -13.45 1.16 17.34
CA ASN A 57 -13.05 1.81 16.10
C ASN A 57 -12.91 0.79 14.97
N ARG A 58 -12.25 -0.35 15.22
CA ARG A 58 -12.08 -1.41 14.21
C ARG A 58 -13.41 -2.07 13.85
N ALA A 59 -14.34 -2.20 14.79
CA ALA A 59 -15.68 -2.69 14.52
C ALA A 59 -16.50 -1.72 13.65
N ALA A 60 -16.38 -0.41 13.89
CA ALA A 60 -17.03 0.61 13.07
C ALA A 60 -16.34 0.77 11.69
N ARG A 61 -15.01 0.62 11.66
CA ARG A 61 -14.12 0.85 10.51
C ARG A 61 -13.22 -0.37 10.26
N PRO A 62 -13.79 -1.47 9.74
CA PRO A 62 -13.03 -2.69 9.53
C PRO A 62 -11.92 -2.53 8.50
N TRP A 63 -12.03 -1.62 7.53
CA TRP A 63 -11.00 -1.42 6.51
C TRP A 63 -9.99 -0.35 6.95
N VAL A 64 -8.72 -0.72 7.10
CA VAL A 64 -7.61 0.23 7.24
C VAL A 64 -6.82 0.21 5.95
N ILE A 65 -6.76 1.37 5.29
CA ILE A 65 -6.13 1.55 3.98
C ILE A 65 -5.02 2.58 4.14
N SER A 66 -3.80 2.26 3.71
CA SER A 66 -2.70 3.23 3.66
C SER A 66 -2.43 3.69 2.24
N MET A 67 -1.91 4.91 2.10
CA MET A 67 -1.41 5.46 0.85
C MET A 67 -0.09 6.20 1.09
N GLY A 68 0.89 5.91 0.25
CA GLY A 68 2.17 6.60 0.18
C GLY A 68 2.52 6.91 -1.27
N HIS A 69 3.47 7.81 -1.51
CA HIS A 69 3.87 8.11 -2.89
C HIS A 69 4.81 7.04 -3.46
N LYS A 70 5.99 6.83 -2.85
CA LYS A 70 6.97 5.82 -3.30
C LYS A 70 6.62 4.40 -2.80
N PRO A 71 6.69 3.37 -3.65
CA PRO A 71 6.32 1.99 -3.29
C PRO A 71 7.37 1.27 -2.44
N MET A 72 6.90 0.34 -1.59
CA MET A 72 7.74 -0.69 -0.96
C MET A 72 8.13 -1.81 -1.94
N TYR A 73 7.30 -2.03 -2.95
CA TYR A 73 7.44 -3.08 -3.95
C TYR A 73 6.92 -2.59 -5.30
N CYS A 74 7.71 -2.82 -6.35
CA CYS A 74 7.34 -2.57 -7.74
C CYS A 74 8.19 -3.44 -8.67
N SER A 75 7.82 -3.53 -9.94
CA SER A 75 8.58 -4.25 -10.98
C SER A 75 8.93 -3.39 -12.22
N ASN A 76 8.94 -2.08 -12.04
CA ASN A 76 9.32 -1.10 -13.06
C ASN A 76 10.85 -1.00 -13.25
N GLU A 77 11.28 -0.63 -14.45
CA GLU A 77 12.65 -0.22 -14.74
C GLU A 77 12.93 1.12 -14.07
N ASP A 78 13.44 1.10 -12.84
CA ASP A 78 13.87 2.28 -12.10
C ASP A 78 15.41 2.39 -12.06
N ASN A 79 15.91 3.44 -11.43
CA ASN A 79 17.34 3.67 -11.16
C ASN A 79 17.92 2.74 -10.07
N GLY A 80 17.16 1.72 -9.63
CA GLY A 80 17.53 0.80 -8.56
C GLY A 80 17.27 1.32 -7.15
N GLU A 81 16.65 2.50 -6.97
CA GLU A 81 16.37 3.06 -5.64
C GLU A 81 15.12 2.44 -4.97
N LEU A 82 14.17 1.93 -5.75
CA LEU A 82 12.83 1.52 -5.29
C LEU A 82 12.54 0.04 -5.59
N CYS A 83 12.36 -0.32 -6.86
CA CYS A 83 11.83 -1.62 -7.29
C CYS A 83 12.83 -2.75 -7.03
N PHE A 84 14.09 -2.50 -7.36
CA PHE A 84 15.18 -3.48 -7.22
C PHE A 84 16.10 -3.20 -6.04
N ASN A 85 15.67 -2.36 -5.11
CA ASN A 85 16.42 -2.10 -3.90
C ASN A 85 16.08 -3.14 -2.81
N PRO A 86 16.94 -4.13 -2.52
CA PRO A 86 16.69 -5.05 -1.41
C PRO A 86 16.66 -4.32 -0.06
N GLN A 87 17.32 -3.17 0.06
CA GLN A 87 17.33 -2.27 1.22
C GLN A 87 16.39 -1.07 1.04
N ASN A 88 15.27 -1.22 0.31
CA ASN A 88 14.24 -0.16 0.19
C ASN A 88 13.94 0.41 1.60
N PRO A 89 14.15 1.72 1.83
CA PRO A 89 14.17 2.30 3.18
C PRO A 89 12.78 2.41 3.80
N ILE A 90 11.71 2.46 3.00
CA ILE A 90 10.33 2.36 3.50
C ILE A 90 10.08 0.95 4.03
N ARG A 91 10.43 -0.06 3.22
CA ARG A 91 10.20 -1.48 3.52
C ARG A 91 11.02 -1.98 4.69
N ASN A 92 12.32 -1.68 4.71
CA ASN A 92 13.28 -2.29 5.65
C ASN A 92 13.71 -1.34 6.77
N GLY A 93 13.35 -0.06 6.71
CA GLY A 93 14.01 0.98 7.49
C GLY A 93 15.47 1.10 7.05
N SER A 94 16.32 1.66 7.91
CA SER A 94 17.77 1.65 7.67
C SER A 94 18.50 1.11 8.90
N ALA A 95 19.69 0.52 8.69
CA ALA A 95 20.53 0.06 9.80
C ALA A 95 20.97 1.19 10.74
N ALA A 96 20.97 2.45 10.25
CA ALA A 96 21.22 3.63 11.07
C ALA A 96 19.96 4.10 11.83
N PHE A 97 18.76 3.86 11.28
CA PHE A 97 17.48 4.36 11.79
C PHE A 97 16.37 3.34 11.49
N TRP A 98 15.98 2.58 12.52
CA TRP A 98 14.76 1.78 12.58
C TRP A 98 13.66 2.60 13.29
N PRO A 99 12.39 2.48 12.87
CA PRO A 99 11.77 1.22 12.46
C PRO A 99 11.24 1.19 11.01
N ASN A 100 11.04 -0.02 10.49
CA ASN A 100 10.53 -0.25 9.14
C ASN A 100 8.99 -0.19 9.10
N LEU A 101 8.43 0.25 7.96
CA LEU A 101 6.98 0.39 7.85
C LEU A 101 6.26 -0.91 7.48
N GLU A 102 6.95 -1.86 6.86
CA GLU A 102 6.34 -3.14 6.48
C GLU A 102 5.87 -3.93 7.71
N ASP A 103 6.74 -4.11 8.70
CA ASP A 103 6.43 -4.79 9.96
C ASP A 103 5.34 -4.03 10.73
N LEU A 104 5.34 -2.69 10.67
CA LEU A 104 4.32 -1.87 11.33
C LEU A 104 2.93 -2.12 10.72
N PHE A 105 2.82 -2.01 9.40
CA PHE A 105 1.56 -2.22 8.68
C PHE A 105 1.07 -3.67 8.80
N TYR A 106 1.99 -4.64 8.74
CA TYR A 106 1.68 -6.04 8.99
C TYR A 106 1.17 -6.26 10.42
N LYS A 107 1.88 -5.74 11.44
CA LYS A 107 1.51 -5.87 12.86
C LYS A 107 0.10 -5.34 13.13
N TYR A 108 -0.25 -4.18 12.59
CA TYR A 108 -1.54 -3.53 12.83
C TYR A 108 -2.65 -3.93 11.85
N GLY A 109 -2.37 -4.87 10.94
CA GLY A 109 -3.36 -5.46 10.07
C GLY A 109 -3.90 -4.50 9.02
N VAL A 110 -3.05 -3.66 8.42
CA VAL A 110 -3.44 -2.79 7.29
C VAL A 110 -3.85 -3.66 6.11
N ASP A 111 -5.05 -3.43 5.61
CA ASP A 111 -5.74 -4.31 4.66
C ASP A 111 -5.23 -4.10 3.22
N LEU A 112 -5.08 -2.84 2.83
CA LEU A 112 -4.74 -2.42 1.48
C LEU A 112 -3.78 -1.22 1.50
N GLN A 113 -2.75 -1.25 0.66
CA GLN A 113 -1.72 -0.22 0.58
C GLN A 113 -1.60 0.28 -0.85
N PHE A 114 -1.84 1.57 -1.04
CA PHE A 114 -1.68 2.25 -2.33
C PHE A 114 -0.35 2.96 -2.42
N TYR A 115 0.26 2.85 -3.59
CA TYR A 115 1.46 3.57 -3.96
C TYR A 115 1.31 4.21 -5.33
N ALA A 116 2.19 5.15 -5.64
CA ALA A 116 2.31 5.78 -6.94
C ALA A 116 3.79 5.83 -7.31
N HIS A 117 4.28 6.99 -7.74
CA HIS A 117 5.65 7.27 -8.16
C HIS A 117 6.06 6.55 -9.45
N GLU A 118 5.93 5.24 -9.50
CA GLU A 118 6.05 4.50 -10.75
C GLU A 118 4.83 4.82 -11.62
N HIS A 119 5.04 5.37 -12.81
CA HIS A 119 3.99 5.80 -13.73
C HIS A 119 3.40 4.60 -14.48
N SER A 120 2.80 3.70 -13.70
CA SER A 120 2.21 2.45 -14.16
C SER A 120 1.12 1.99 -13.18
N TYR A 121 0.35 0.97 -13.58
CA TYR A 121 -0.49 0.21 -12.67
C TYR A 121 0.08 -1.17 -12.42
N GLU A 122 0.23 -1.54 -11.16
CA GLU A 122 0.66 -2.88 -10.77
C GLU A 122 -0.12 -3.35 -9.55
N ARG A 123 -0.80 -4.50 -9.68
CA ARG A 123 -1.40 -5.21 -8.57
C ARG A 123 -0.49 -6.34 -8.15
N LEU A 124 -0.20 -6.42 -6.86
CA LEU A 124 0.63 -7.49 -6.30
C LEU A 124 -0.24 -8.58 -5.67
N TRP A 125 0.32 -9.78 -5.55
CA TRP A 125 -0.18 -10.79 -4.62
C TRP A 125 0.00 -10.28 -3.18
N PRO A 126 -0.77 -10.78 -2.19
CA PRO A 126 -0.49 -10.45 -0.79
C PRO A 126 0.95 -10.83 -0.46
N LEU A 127 1.66 -9.92 0.20
CA LEU A 127 3.12 -9.94 0.23
C LEU A 127 3.61 -9.48 1.60
N TYR A 128 4.61 -10.18 2.12
CA TYR A 128 5.32 -9.76 3.31
C TYR A 128 6.76 -10.25 3.24
N LYS A 129 7.74 -9.40 3.52
CA LYS A 129 9.18 -9.71 3.48
C LYS A 129 9.61 -10.32 2.14
N SER A 130 9.07 -9.78 1.06
CA SER A 130 9.32 -10.19 -0.32
C SER A 130 8.88 -11.63 -0.62
N LYS A 131 8.06 -12.22 0.26
CA LYS A 131 7.46 -13.54 0.09
C LYS A 131 5.97 -13.40 -0.21
N VAL A 132 5.53 -14.00 -1.31
CA VAL A 132 4.11 -14.07 -1.65
C VAL A 132 3.41 -14.94 -0.61
N CYS A 133 2.40 -14.38 0.03
CA CYS A 133 1.60 -14.97 1.07
C CYS A 133 0.21 -15.26 0.50
N ASN A 134 0.05 -16.38 -0.22
CA ASN A 134 -1.26 -16.72 -0.77
C ASN A 134 -2.18 -17.32 0.30
N GLY A 135 -3.48 -17.04 0.20
CA GLY A 135 -4.54 -17.87 0.78
C GLY A 135 -4.60 -19.22 0.06
N SER A 136 -5.63 -19.48 -0.75
CA SER A 136 -5.59 -20.56 -1.75
C SER A 136 -5.05 -20.04 -3.09
N SER A 137 -4.46 -20.91 -3.92
CA SER A 137 -3.98 -20.57 -5.28
C SER A 137 -5.04 -19.89 -6.14
N ASP A 138 -6.31 -20.25 -5.92
CA ASP A 138 -7.43 -19.85 -6.75
C ASP A 138 -8.14 -18.60 -6.21
N LYS A 139 -7.92 -18.24 -4.93
CA LYS A 139 -8.55 -17.11 -4.26
C LYS A 139 -7.55 -16.34 -3.37
N PRO A 140 -6.50 -15.76 -3.96
CA PRO A 140 -5.42 -15.12 -3.21
C PRO A 140 -5.86 -13.89 -2.41
N TYR A 141 -6.98 -13.25 -2.78
CA TYR A 141 -7.53 -12.07 -2.11
C TYR A 141 -8.69 -12.38 -1.15
N VAL A 142 -8.93 -13.65 -0.84
CA VAL A 142 -9.89 -14.07 0.20
C VAL A 142 -9.13 -14.40 1.47
N ASN A 143 -9.38 -13.64 2.54
CA ASN A 143 -8.66 -13.66 3.80
C ASN A 143 -7.13 -13.67 3.59
N PRO A 144 -6.58 -12.68 2.85
CA PRO A 144 -5.16 -12.69 2.54
C PRO A 144 -4.34 -12.66 3.83
N PRO A 145 -3.30 -13.51 3.95
CA PRO A 145 -2.48 -13.64 5.16
C PRO A 145 -1.43 -12.53 5.32
N ALA A 146 -1.46 -11.51 4.45
CA ALA A 146 -0.61 -10.32 4.47
C ALA A 146 -1.35 -9.12 3.84
N PRO A 147 -0.86 -7.88 3.99
CA PRO A 147 -1.38 -6.72 3.27
C PRO A 147 -1.33 -6.90 1.74
N VAL A 148 -2.28 -6.26 1.04
CA VAL A 148 -2.27 -6.17 -0.42
C VAL A 148 -1.66 -4.84 -0.84
N HIS A 149 -0.76 -4.86 -1.82
CA HIS A 149 -0.09 -3.67 -2.35
C HIS A 149 -0.55 -3.42 -3.78
N ILE A 150 -0.85 -2.16 -4.12
CA ILE A 150 -1.23 -1.75 -5.47
C ILE A 150 -0.56 -0.43 -5.81
N ILE A 151 0.08 -0.40 -6.97
CA ILE A 151 0.65 0.81 -7.58
C ILE A 151 -0.40 1.38 -8.53
N ILE A 152 -0.70 2.66 -8.36
CA ILE A 152 -1.73 3.40 -9.09
C ILE A 152 -1.17 4.73 -9.64
N GLY A 153 0.08 4.73 -10.09
CA GLY A 153 0.80 5.94 -10.51
C GLY A 153 0.57 6.36 -11.98
N SER A 154 -0.22 5.62 -12.76
CA SER A 154 -0.43 5.88 -14.20
C SER A 154 -1.49 6.95 -14.52
N ALA A 155 -1.50 8.08 -13.80
CA ALA A 155 -2.53 9.11 -13.97
C ALA A 155 -2.33 10.07 -15.17
N GLY A 156 -1.16 10.04 -15.85
CA GLY A 156 -0.92 10.85 -17.05
C GLY A 156 -0.06 12.09 -16.87
N ASP A 157 1.03 11.96 -16.10
CA ASP A 157 2.03 13.02 -15.99
C ASP A 157 2.79 13.25 -17.34
N ARG A 158 3.56 14.34 -17.43
CA ARG A 158 4.35 14.70 -18.63
C ARG A 158 5.62 13.86 -18.84
N GLU A 159 6.14 13.20 -17.81
CA GLU A 159 7.32 12.34 -17.88
C GLU A 159 7.00 11.04 -18.62
N GLY A 160 5.72 10.67 -18.67
CA GLY A 160 5.21 9.51 -19.39
C GLY A 160 5.25 8.25 -18.52
N GLN A 161 5.04 7.08 -19.13
CA GLN A 161 4.98 5.82 -18.37
C GLN A 161 6.35 5.29 -17.97
N THR A 162 6.44 4.71 -16.76
CA THR A 162 7.64 3.96 -16.36
C THR A 162 7.54 2.55 -16.93
N LYS A 163 8.54 2.17 -17.75
CA LYS A 163 8.59 0.83 -18.35
C LYS A 163 8.67 -0.25 -17.28
N PHE A 164 8.10 -1.40 -17.58
CA PHE A 164 8.29 -2.60 -16.75
C PHE A 164 9.53 -3.36 -17.16
N GLN A 165 10.17 -4.01 -16.18
CA GLN A 165 11.20 -4.99 -16.49
C GLN A 165 10.60 -6.12 -17.35
N PRO A 166 11.37 -6.68 -18.31
CA PRO A 166 10.88 -7.74 -19.19
C PRO A 166 10.31 -8.94 -18.42
N LYS A 167 10.97 -9.33 -17.33
CA LYS A 167 10.51 -10.42 -16.46
C LYS A 167 9.85 -9.83 -15.21
N PRO A 168 8.57 -10.12 -14.95
CA PRO A 168 7.92 -9.70 -13.71
C PRO A 168 8.54 -10.40 -12.51
N SER A 169 8.55 -9.69 -11.38
CA SER A 169 8.83 -10.28 -10.07
C SER A 169 7.73 -11.28 -9.72
N THR A 170 8.05 -12.28 -8.89
CA THR A 170 7.12 -13.37 -8.53
C THR A 170 5.88 -12.89 -7.77
N TRP A 171 5.94 -11.71 -7.16
CA TRP A 171 4.83 -11.04 -6.47
C TRP A 171 3.94 -10.18 -7.36
N SER A 172 4.32 -9.95 -8.63
CA SER A 172 3.51 -9.19 -9.58
C SER A 172 2.35 -10.06 -10.08
N ALA A 173 1.11 -9.66 -9.81
CA ALA A 173 -0.08 -10.41 -10.19
C ALA A 173 -0.66 -9.90 -11.52
N PHE A 174 -0.69 -8.59 -11.70
CA PHE A 174 -1.09 -7.92 -12.93
C PHE A 174 -0.35 -6.61 -13.04
N ARG A 175 0.06 -6.24 -14.26
CA ARG A 175 0.76 -4.99 -14.53
C ARG A 175 0.44 -4.46 -15.92
N THR A 176 0.37 -3.14 -16.05
CA THR A 176 0.06 -2.44 -17.30
C THR A 176 0.61 -1.02 -17.24
N ASP A 177 1.07 -0.54 -18.39
CA ASP A 177 1.48 0.83 -18.64
C ASP A 177 0.32 1.68 -19.20
N ASP A 178 -0.91 1.17 -19.21
CA ASP A 178 -2.08 1.98 -19.56
C ASP A 178 -2.23 3.16 -18.60
N TYR A 179 -2.49 4.36 -19.13
CA TYR A 179 -2.99 5.46 -18.32
C TYR A 179 -4.37 5.13 -17.77
N GLY A 180 -4.62 5.51 -16.53
CA GLY A 180 -5.84 5.09 -15.86
C GLY A 180 -6.02 5.60 -14.44
N PHE A 181 -7.08 5.09 -13.82
CA PHE A 181 -7.36 5.33 -12.42
C PHE A 181 -8.03 4.10 -11.79
N THR A 182 -7.85 3.96 -10.49
CA THR A 182 -8.47 2.88 -9.71
C THR A 182 -9.75 3.37 -9.04
N VAL A 183 -10.79 2.55 -9.11
CA VAL A 183 -12.06 2.74 -8.40
C VAL A 183 -12.15 1.69 -7.29
N ILE A 184 -12.50 2.14 -6.09
CA ILE A 184 -12.72 1.28 -4.92
C ILE A 184 -14.17 1.41 -4.48
N GLU A 185 -14.82 0.28 -4.27
CA GLU A 185 -16.17 0.18 -3.73
C GLU A 185 -16.13 -0.69 -2.47
N ILE A 186 -16.41 -0.09 -1.31
CA ILE A 186 -16.51 -0.84 -0.07
C ILE A 186 -17.95 -1.29 0.09
N ILE A 187 -18.18 -2.56 -0.23
CA ILE A 187 -19.51 -3.17 -0.31
C ILE A 187 -20.04 -3.49 1.10
N SER A 188 -19.17 -3.98 1.99
CA SER A 188 -19.54 -4.35 3.35
C SER A 188 -18.34 -4.29 4.31
N SER A 189 -18.55 -4.70 5.56
CA SER A 189 -17.48 -4.89 6.52
C SER A 189 -16.51 -6.02 6.16
N THR A 190 -16.81 -6.84 5.16
CA THR A 190 -16.00 -8.01 4.76
C THR A 190 -15.68 -8.08 3.28
N GLN A 191 -16.27 -7.22 2.43
CA GLN A 191 -15.99 -7.18 1.00
C GLN A 191 -15.70 -5.77 0.51
N LEU A 192 -14.60 -5.65 -0.24
CA LEU A 192 -14.18 -4.46 -0.98
C LEU A 192 -13.86 -4.87 -2.41
N ALA A 193 -14.45 -4.19 -3.39
CA ALA A 193 -14.15 -4.38 -4.81
C ALA A 193 -13.21 -3.28 -5.32
N LEU A 194 -12.24 -3.66 -6.14
CA LEU A 194 -11.31 -2.75 -6.80
C LEU A 194 -11.35 -2.97 -8.30
N LYS A 195 -11.34 -1.89 -9.07
CA LYS A 195 -11.33 -1.90 -10.54
C LYS A 195 -10.29 -0.91 -11.05
N GLN A 196 -9.42 -1.33 -11.96
CA GLN A 196 -8.55 -0.45 -12.73
C GLN A 196 -9.20 -0.09 -14.05
N VAL A 197 -9.40 1.20 -14.29
CA VAL A 197 -9.99 1.75 -15.50
C VAL A 197 -8.89 2.30 -16.39
N SER A 198 -8.81 1.84 -17.64
CA SER A 198 -7.87 2.31 -18.64
C SER A 198 -8.46 3.42 -19.49
N ILE A 199 -7.79 4.57 -19.54
CA ILE A 199 -8.11 5.67 -20.45
C ILE A 199 -7.66 5.36 -21.87
N ASP A 200 -6.52 4.68 -22.04
CA ASP A 200 -5.99 4.28 -23.35
C ASP A 200 -6.94 3.32 -24.09
N LYS A 201 -7.74 2.57 -23.33
CA LYS A 201 -8.79 1.66 -23.84
C LYS A 201 -10.20 2.24 -23.73
N GLY A 202 -10.34 3.57 -23.66
CA GLY A 202 -11.63 4.25 -23.71
C GLY A 202 -12.51 4.04 -22.47
N GLY A 203 -11.91 3.91 -21.29
CA GLY A 203 -12.62 3.72 -20.02
C GLY A 203 -12.97 2.28 -19.68
N GLN A 204 -12.33 1.30 -20.32
CA GLN A 204 -12.55 -0.12 -20.00
C GLN A 204 -11.93 -0.50 -18.66
N VAL A 205 -12.63 -1.37 -17.91
CA VAL A 205 -12.05 -2.03 -16.74
C VAL A 205 -11.10 -3.13 -17.22
N ILE A 206 -9.82 -2.97 -16.93
CA ILE A 206 -8.75 -3.85 -17.42
C ILE A 206 -8.21 -4.79 -16.34
N ASP A 207 -8.49 -4.49 -15.08
CA ASP A 207 -8.19 -5.36 -13.95
C ASP A 207 -9.24 -5.17 -12.85
N SER A 208 -9.53 -6.22 -12.09
CA SER A 208 -10.46 -6.15 -10.97
C SER A 208 -10.20 -7.24 -9.94
N ILE A 209 -10.40 -6.91 -8.66
CA ILE A 209 -10.37 -7.88 -7.57
C ILE A 209 -11.51 -7.66 -6.58
N ASP A 210 -11.99 -8.75 -6.00
CA ASP A 210 -12.75 -8.76 -4.75
C ASP A 210 -11.80 -9.10 -3.61
N LEU A 211 -11.55 -8.12 -2.73
CA LEU A 211 -10.85 -8.32 -1.48
C LEU A 211 -11.87 -8.71 -0.41
N ILE A 212 -11.81 -9.96 0.03
CA ILE A 212 -12.72 -10.50 1.04
C ILE A 212 -11.93 -10.72 2.33
N LYS A 213 -12.43 -10.22 3.46
CA LYS A 213 -11.81 -10.39 4.77
C LYS A 213 -12.86 -10.56 5.86
N ASP A 214 -12.90 -11.74 6.46
CA ASP A 214 -13.90 -12.09 7.49
C ASP A 214 -13.55 -11.49 8.86
N LYS A 215 -12.25 -11.26 9.10
CA LYS A 215 -11.73 -10.73 10.37
C LYS A 215 -10.65 -9.67 10.12
N HIS A 216 -10.82 -8.53 10.78
CA HIS A 216 -9.92 -7.38 10.71
C HIS A 216 -9.26 -7.14 12.07
N GLY A 217 -8.03 -6.65 12.07
CA GLY A 217 -7.32 -6.30 13.29
C GLY A 217 -5.83 -6.63 13.30
N ALA A 218 -5.14 -6.06 14.28
CA ALA A 218 -3.74 -6.29 14.57
C ALA A 218 -3.45 -7.77 14.92
N GLY A 219 -2.30 -8.26 14.46
CA GLY A 219 -1.80 -9.61 14.78
C GLY A 219 -2.54 -10.78 14.13
N LEU A 220 -3.46 -10.52 13.19
CA LEU A 220 -4.22 -11.58 12.50
C LEU A 220 -3.49 -12.19 11.30
N TYR A 221 -2.52 -11.49 10.72
CA TYR A 221 -1.75 -11.98 9.59
C TYR A 221 -0.82 -13.13 10.00
N ASN A 222 -0.75 -14.14 9.14
CA ASN A 222 -0.07 -15.41 9.40
C ASN A 222 0.76 -15.88 8.19
N CYS A 223 1.29 -14.94 7.40
CA CYS A 223 2.25 -15.26 6.36
C CYS A 223 3.48 -15.96 6.96
N MET A 224 3.55 -17.28 6.76
CA MET A 224 4.69 -18.13 7.09
C MET A 224 5.64 -18.19 5.92
#